data_AF-A0AAP2W4K2-F1
#
_entry.id   AF-A0AAP2W4K2-F1
#
_cell.length_a   1.000
_cell.length_b   1.000
_cell.length_c   1.000
_cell.angle_alpha   90.00
_cell.angle_beta   90.00
_cell.angle_gamma   90.00
#
_symmetry.space_group_name_H-M   'P 1'
#
loop_
_entity.id
_entity.type
_entity.pdbx_description
1 polymer ?
#
loop_
_entity_poly.entity_id
_entity_poly.type
_entity_poly.pdbx_seq_one_letter_code
_entity_poly.pdbx_strand_id
1 'polypeptide(L)'
;MKNRHRIGLMAGVAALLLSILIKMYYPSADMIIFISLFNAGIMLIIFNVYYIFKNGETVDADERTKRISSTAMSYSWFITFISICILVWADYFGIISLTGMQALMIVMIMMSVLIIVFKWYFGMKGDFE
;
A
#
# COMPACT_ATOMS: atom_id res chain seq x y z
N MET A 1 23.71 -8.80 3.36
CA MET A 1 22.43 -8.14 2.97
C MET A 1 21.39 -8.10 4.08
N LYS A 2 21.19 -9.17 4.86
CA LYS A 2 20.22 -9.23 5.98
C LYS A 2 20.32 -8.08 7.00
N ASN A 3 21.54 -7.65 7.35
CA ASN A 3 21.75 -6.58 8.33
C ASN A 3 21.35 -5.18 7.82
N ARG A 4 21.52 -4.89 6.53
CA ARG A 4 21.15 -3.60 5.92
C ARG A 4 19.64 -3.36 6.01
N HIS A 5 18.83 -4.37 5.71
CA HIS A 5 17.38 -4.24 5.75
C HIS A 5 16.82 -4.22 7.17
N ARG A 6 17.49 -4.88 8.13
CA ARG A 6 17.18 -4.76 9.56
C ARG A 6 17.44 -3.34 10.08
N ILE A 7 18.53 -2.71 9.66
CA ILE A 7 18.81 -1.29 9.96
C ILE A 7 17.76 -0.39 9.32
N GLY A 8 17.36 -0.66 8.07
CA GLY A 8 16.28 0.07 7.41
C GLY A 8 14.92 -0.04 8.10
N LEU A 9 14.60 -1.22 8.66
CA LEU A 9 13.43 -1.43 9.52
C LEU A 9 13.49 -0.58 10.79
N MET A 10 14.63 -0.60 11.49
CA MET A 10 14.84 0.19 12.70
C MET A 10 14.74 1.69 12.40
N ALA A 11 15.29 2.14 11.27
CA ALA A 11 15.18 3.53 10.82
C ALA A 11 13.72 3.93 10.53
N GLY A 12 12.94 3.04 9.91
CA GLY A 12 11.52 3.27 9.68
C GLY A 12 10.71 3.37 10.98
N VAL A 13 10.96 2.48 11.95
CA VAL A 13 10.33 2.55 13.29
C VAL A 13 10.74 3.82 14.02
N ALA A 14 12.03 4.20 13.96
CA ALA A 14 12.52 5.44 14.56
C ALA A 14 11.85 6.68 13.93
N ALA A 15 11.67 6.71 12.61
CA ALA A 15 10.97 7.80 11.93
C ALA A 15 9.50 7.90 12.35
N LEU A 16 8.80 6.78 12.52
CA LEU A 16 7.43 6.76 13.04
C LEU A 16 7.37 7.33 14.46
N LEU A 17 8.21 6.83 15.37
CA LEU A 17 8.26 7.30 16.76
C LEU A 17 8.62 8.79 16.81
N LEU A 18 9.59 9.22 16.02
CA LEU A 18 9.99 10.63 15.95
C LEU A 18 8.85 11.52 15.45
N SER A 19 8.10 11.09 14.44
CA SER A 19 6.95 11.86 13.95
C SER A 19 5.88 12.05 15.03
N ILE A 20 5.59 11.00 15.82
CA ILE A 20 4.63 11.06 16.93
C ILE A 20 5.15 11.99 18.03
N LEU A 21 6.43 11.88 18.40
CA LEU A 21 7.06 12.75 19.41
C LEU A 21 7.04 14.21 18.99
N ILE A 22 7.35 14.53 17.74
CA ILE A 22 7.29 15.90 17.22
C ILE A 22 5.87 16.46 17.37
N LYS A 23 4.85 15.70 16.98
CA LYS A 23 3.46 16.18 17.08
C LYS A 23 2.99 16.33 18.53
N MET A 24 3.50 15.49 19.44
CA MET A 24 3.17 15.54 20.86
C MET A 24 3.81 16.76 21.56
N TYR A 25 5.09 17.03 21.31
CA TYR A 25 5.82 18.14 21.94
C TYR A 25 5.59 19.49 21.24
N TYR A 26 5.29 19.47 19.94
CA TYR A 26 4.98 20.65 19.15
C TYR A 26 3.62 20.49 18.44
N PRO A 27 2.50 20.60 19.17
CA PRO A 27 1.16 20.45 18.59
C PRO A 27 0.87 21.44 17.46
N SER A 28 1.50 22.63 17.51
CA SER A 28 1.43 23.68 16.49
C SER A 28 2.34 23.45 15.29
N ALA A 29 3.17 22.41 15.28
CA ALA A 29 3.99 22.06 14.13
C ALA A 29 3.11 21.76 12.91
N ASP A 30 3.60 22.18 11.74
CA ASP A 30 2.93 22.01 10.46
C ASP A 30 2.56 20.54 10.23
N MET A 31 1.29 20.30 9.94
CA MET A 31 0.74 18.98 9.69
C MET A 31 1.43 18.29 8.50
N ILE A 32 1.91 19.06 7.53
CA ILE A 32 2.63 18.53 6.36
C ILE A 32 3.94 17.85 6.78
N ILE A 33 4.68 18.43 7.73
CA ILE A 33 5.95 17.87 8.23
C ILE A 33 5.69 16.55 8.95
N PHE A 34 4.67 16.50 9.80
CA PHE A 34 4.26 15.28 10.50
C PHE A 34 3.87 14.17 9.52
N ILE A 35 2.96 14.46 8.59
CA ILE A 35 2.45 13.48 7.61
C ILE A 35 3.60 12.97 6.73
N SER A 36 4.49 13.85 6.28
CA SER A 36 5.61 13.47 5.42
C SER A 36 6.56 12.50 6.11
N LEU A 37 6.95 12.80 7.36
CA LEU A 37 7.86 11.94 8.12
C LEU A 37 7.21 10.60 8.50
N PHE A 38 5.93 10.62 8.88
CA PHE A 38 5.16 9.42 9.18
C PHE A 38 5.06 8.49 7.96
N ASN A 39 4.74 9.02 6.79
CA ASN A 39 4.68 8.24 5.54
C ASN A 39 6.05 7.68 5.13
N ALA A 40 7.13 8.46 5.27
CA ALA A 40 8.49 7.99 5.00
C ALA A 40 8.86 6.79 5.90
N GLY A 41 8.48 6.84 7.19
CA GLY A 41 8.66 5.72 8.12
C GLY A 41 7.91 4.46 7.69
N ILE A 42 6.65 4.58 7.29
CA ILE A 42 5.85 3.46 6.76
C ILE A 42 6.51 2.86 5.51
N MET A 43 6.89 3.71 4.54
CA MET A 43 7.52 3.26 3.30
C MET A 43 8.81 2.48 3.56
N LEU A 44 9.66 2.96 4.47
CA LEU A 44 10.89 2.27 4.87
C LEU A 44 10.59 0.90 5.48
N ILE A 45 9.57 0.80 6.33
CA ILE A 45 9.17 -0.48 6.93
C ILE A 45 8.69 -1.43 5.84
N ILE A 46 7.73 -1.02 5.01
CA ILE A 46 7.16 -1.85 3.93
C ILE A 46 8.26 -2.35 3.01
N PHE A 47 9.14 -1.46 2.54
CA PHE A 47 10.21 -1.81 1.62
C PHE A 47 11.19 -2.83 2.22
N ASN A 48 11.62 -2.62 3.47
CA ASN A 48 12.58 -3.52 4.11
C ASN A 48 11.95 -4.85 4.50
N VAL A 49 10.69 -4.86 4.94
CA VAL A 49 9.91 -6.09 5.19
C VAL A 49 9.78 -6.89 3.89
N TYR A 50 9.37 -6.26 2.80
CA TYR A 50 9.28 -6.89 1.49
C TYR A 50 10.62 -7.53 1.06
N TYR A 51 11.73 -6.82 1.21
CA TYR A 51 13.05 -7.35 0.88
C TYR A 51 13.49 -8.51 1.78
N ILE A 52 13.14 -8.48 3.07
CA ILE A 52 13.44 -9.57 4.00
C ILE A 52 12.63 -10.81 3.65
N PHE A 53 11.35 -10.66 3.32
CA PHE A 53 10.50 -11.79 2.90
C PHE A 53 10.91 -12.35 1.53
N LYS A 54 11.30 -11.49 0.59
CA LYS A 54 11.77 -11.93 -0.74
C LYS A 54 13.10 -12.68 -0.68
N ASN A 55 14.00 -12.30 0.22
CA ASN A 55 15.38 -12.84 0.30
C ASN A 55 15.59 -13.80 1.48
N GLY A 56 14.63 -13.96 2.38
CA GLY A 56 14.58 -15.11 3.27
C GLY A 56 14.30 -16.36 2.43
N GLU A 57 14.81 -17.51 2.85
CA GLU A 57 14.48 -18.80 2.23
C GLU A 57 12.96 -18.91 2.14
N THR A 58 12.44 -18.63 0.96
CA THR A 58 11.05 -18.82 0.66
C THR A 58 10.89 -20.33 0.60
N VAL A 59 10.04 -20.88 1.45
CA VAL A 59 9.33 -22.12 1.09
C VAL A 59 8.84 -21.83 -0.32
N ASP A 60 9.40 -22.51 -1.32
CA ASP A 60 9.18 -22.21 -2.73
C ASP A 60 7.69 -21.95 -2.91
N ALA A 61 7.34 -20.69 -3.10
CA ALA A 61 5.95 -20.31 -3.16
C ALA A 61 5.46 -20.93 -4.45
N ASP A 62 4.70 -22.01 -4.30
CA ASP A 62 4.17 -22.85 -5.38
C ASP A 62 3.78 -21.96 -6.56
N GLU A 63 4.14 -22.35 -7.79
CA GLU A 63 3.96 -21.54 -9.00
C GLU A 63 2.52 -21.01 -9.10
N ARG A 64 1.57 -21.80 -8.59
CA ARG A 64 0.17 -21.43 -8.40
C ARG A 64 -0.04 -20.17 -7.57
N THR A 65 0.57 -20.07 -6.38
CA THR A 65 0.45 -18.90 -5.50
C THR A 65 1.03 -17.65 -6.16
N LYS A 66 2.15 -17.80 -6.87
CA LYS A 66 2.78 -16.71 -7.62
C LYS A 66 1.89 -16.22 -8.77
N ARG A 67 1.29 -17.15 -9.52
CA ARG A 67 0.34 -16.85 -10.61
C ARG A 67 -0.90 -16.13 -10.08
N ILE A 68 -1.53 -16.65 -9.01
CA ILE A 68 -2.70 -16.02 -8.37
C ILE A 68 -2.38 -14.61 -7.89
N SER A 69 -1.24 -14.41 -7.20
CA SER A 69 -0.88 -13.08 -6.70
C SER A 69 -0.58 -12.09 -7.83
N SER A 70 0.08 -12.53 -8.90
CA SER A 70 0.37 -11.69 -10.07
C SER A 70 -0.93 -11.29 -10.78
N THR A 71 -1.80 -12.25 -11.07
CA THR A 71 -3.08 -12.00 -11.74
C THR A 71 -3.99 -11.12 -10.87
N ALA A 72 -4.10 -11.39 -9.56
CA ALA A 72 -4.88 -10.55 -8.65
C ALA A 72 -4.37 -9.10 -8.64
N MET A 73 -3.05 -8.90 -8.66
CA MET A 73 -2.45 -7.57 -8.72
C MET A 73 -2.77 -6.86 -10.04
N SER A 74 -2.64 -7.52 -11.18
CA SER A 74 -2.98 -6.94 -12.49
C SER A 74 -4.45 -6.52 -12.58
N TYR A 75 -5.37 -7.39 -12.14
CA TYR A 75 -6.81 -7.08 -12.16
C TYR A 75 -7.16 -5.95 -11.19
N SER A 76 -6.55 -5.92 -10.00
CA SER A 76 -6.77 -4.82 -9.04
C SER A 76 -6.36 -3.46 -9.61
N TRP A 77 -5.23 -3.41 -10.32
CA TRP A 77 -4.72 -2.19 -10.95
C TRP A 77 -5.63 -1.74 -12.10
N PHE A 78 -6.08 -2.67 -12.95
CA PHE A 78 -6.97 -2.35 -14.06
C PHE A 78 -8.32 -1.79 -13.58
N ILE A 79 -8.96 -2.44 -12.59
CA ILE A 79 -10.21 -1.93 -12.02
C ILE A 79 -10.01 -0.59 -11.32
N THR A 80 -8.87 -0.40 -10.66
CA THR A 80 -8.54 0.87 -10.02
C THR A 80 -8.45 1.99 -11.04
N PHE A 81 -7.77 1.77 -12.18
CA PHE A 81 -7.71 2.75 -13.25
C PHE A 81 -9.09 3.12 -13.79
N ILE A 82 -9.94 2.13 -14.08
CA ILE A 82 -11.32 2.36 -14.53
C ILE A 82 -12.07 3.22 -13.50
N SER A 83 -11.93 2.88 -12.22
CA SER A 83 -12.61 3.58 -11.13
C SER A 83 -12.10 5.01 -10.95
N ILE A 84 -10.80 5.26 -11.13
CA ILE A 84 -10.25 6.63 -11.18
C ILE A 84 -10.88 7.42 -12.33
N CYS A 85 -10.99 6.85 -13.53
CA CYS A 85 -11.66 7.52 -14.65
C CYS A 85 -13.13 7.88 -14.31
N ILE A 86 -13.85 6.98 -13.66
CA ILE A 86 -15.22 7.22 -13.20
C ILE A 86 -15.25 8.37 -12.16
N LEU A 87 -14.35 8.36 -11.17
CA LEU A 87 -14.26 9.42 -10.16
C LEU A 87 -13.96 10.78 -10.80
N VAL A 88 -13.06 10.82 -11.78
CA VAL A 88 -12.73 12.03 -12.54
C VAL A 88 -13.95 12.57 -13.29
N TRP A 89 -14.70 11.70 -13.97
CA TRP A 89 -15.93 12.14 -14.65
C TRP A 89 -17.01 12.58 -13.67
N ALA A 90 -17.19 11.85 -12.56
CA ALA A 90 -18.16 12.21 -11.55
C ALA A 90 -17.86 13.58 -10.90
N ASP A 91 -16.58 13.88 -10.68
CA ASP A 91 -16.13 15.20 -10.21
C ASP A 91 -16.31 16.27 -11.30
N TYR A 92 -15.95 15.98 -12.55
CA TYR A 92 -16.10 16.89 -13.70
C TYR A 92 -17.57 17.29 -13.96
N PHE A 93 -18.50 16.34 -13.88
CA PHE A 93 -19.93 16.60 -14.05
C PHE A 93 -20.60 17.16 -12.79
N GLY A 94 -19.86 17.37 -11.70
CA GLY A 94 -20.38 17.90 -10.44
C GLY A 94 -21.32 16.93 -9.71
N ILE A 95 -21.27 15.63 -10.01
CA ILE A 95 -22.06 14.60 -9.34
C ILE A 95 -21.53 14.39 -7.91
N ILE A 96 -20.22 14.46 -7.75
CA ILE A 96 -19.52 14.41 -6.47
C ILE A 96 -18.53 15.57 -6.41
N SER A 97 -18.24 16.09 -5.22
CA SER A 97 -17.15 17.04 -5.02
C SER A 97 -16.17 16.41 -4.06
N LEU A 98 -15.02 15.97 -4.60
CA LEU A 98 -13.98 15.33 -3.80
C LEU A 98 -12.78 16.25 -3.68
N THR A 99 -12.28 16.43 -2.47
CA THR A 99 -10.94 17.00 -2.28
C THR A 99 -9.89 16.02 -2.81
N GLY A 100 -8.74 16.53 -3.28
CA GLY A 100 -7.65 15.67 -3.76
C GLY A 100 -7.21 14.62 -2.74
N MET A 101 -7.26 14.94 -1.44
CA MET A 101 -6.97 14.00 -0.36
C MET A 101 -8.02 12.88 -0.26
N GLN A 102 -9.32 13.21 -0.36
CA GLN A 102 -10.39 12.21 -0.35
C GLN A 102 -10.30 11.27 -1.56
N ALA A 103 -10.02 11.82 -2.75
CA ALA A 103 -9.82 11.01 -3.95
C ALA A 103 -8.65 10.02 -3.79
N LEU A 104 -7.51 10.47 -3.27
CA LEU A 104 -6.36 9.60 -3.00
C LEU A 104 -6.68 8.51 -1.97
N MET A 105 -7.40 8.85 -0.89
CA MET A 105 -7.81 7.86 0.11
C MET A 105 -8.74 6.80 -0.47
N ILE A 106 -9.73 7.20 -1.26
CA ILE A 106 -10.66 6.27 -1.94
C ILE A 106 -9.87 5.31 -2.83
N VAL A 107 -8.95 5.84 -3.65
CA VAL A 107 -8.11 5.03 -4.55
C VAL A 107 -7.25 4.04 -3.76
N MET A 108 -6.58 4.47 -2.70
CA MET A 108 -5.73 3.58 -1.89
C MET A 108 -6.51 2.46 -1.20
N ILE A 109 -7.68 2.77 -0.64
CA ILE A 109 -8.55 1.78 0.01
C ILE A 109 -9.04 0.78 -1.04
N MET A 110 -9.55 1.28 -2.16
CA MET A 110 -10.08 0.47 -3.24
C MET A 110 -9.02 -0.50 -3.81
N MET A 111 -7.79 -0.04 -4.05
CA MET A 111 -6.69 -0.92 -4.49
C MET A 111 -6.42 -2.05 -3.50
N SER A 112 -6.36 -1.72 -2.21
CA SER A 112 -6.05 -2.67 -1.15
C SER A 112 -7.14 -3.73 -1.01
N VAL A 113 -8.41 -3.30 -1.05
CA VAL A 113 -9.58 -4.19 -1.01
C VAL A 113 -9.63 -5.08 -2.25
N LEU A 114 -9.42 -4.53 -3.45
CA LEU A 114 -9.46 -5.28 -4.69
C LEU A 114 -8.40 -6.39 -4.74
N ILE A 115 -7.17 -6.14 -4.27
CA ILE A 115 -6.15 -7.20 -4.21
C ILE A 115 -6.60 -8.36 -3.33
N ILE A 116 -7.20 -8.08 -2.17
CA ILE A 116 -7.70 -9.12 -1.25
C ILE A 116 -8.84 -9.90 -1.90
N VAL A 117 -9.81 -9.19 -2.49
CA VAL A 117 -10.96 -9.80 -3.18
C VAL A 117 -10.49 -10.67 -4.34
N PHE A 118 -9.58 -10.20 -5.18
CA PHE A 118 -9.08 -10.98 -6.31
C PHE A 118 -8.22 -12.17 -5.88
N LYS A 119 -7.37 -12.01 -4.85
CA LYS A 119 -6.62 -13.14 -4.29
C LYS A 119 -7.55 -14.23 -3.78
N TRP A 120 -8.62 -13.84 -3.08
CA TRP A 120 -9.64 -14.77 -2.60
C TRP A 120 -10.40 -15.43 -3.77
N TYR A 121 -10.90 -14.64 -4.72
CA TYR A 121 -11.64 -15.13 -5.88
C TYR A 121 -10.82 -16.11 -6.74
N PHE A 122 -9.57 -15.77 -7.06
CA PHE A 122 -8.68 -16.67 -7.82
C PHE A 122 -8.16 -17.83 -6.98
N GLY A 123 -8.05 -17.68 -5.65
CA GLY A 123 -7.72 -18.79 -4.74
C GLY A 123 -8.83 -19.83 -4.62
N MET A 124 -10.10 -19.41 -4.71
CA MET A 124 -11.26 -20.31 -4.70
C MET A 124 -11.43 -21.08 -6.02
N LYS A 125 -10.95 -20.53 -7.13
CA LYS A 125 -10.85 -21.27 -8.39
C LYS A 125 -9.71 -22.29 -8.24
N GLY A 126 -10.04 -23.51 -7.84
CA GLY A 126 -9.16 -24.67 -8.01
C GLY A 126 -8.67 -24.73 -9.45
N ASP A 127 -7.43 -25.19 -9.67
CA ASP A 127 -6.76 -25.17 -10.97
C ASP A 127 -7.74 -25.51 -12.10
N PHE A 128 -8.12 -24.50 -12.88
CA PHE A 128 -8.74 -24.73 -14.17
C PHE A 128 -7.58 -25.08 -15.09
N GLU A 129 -7.44 -26.37 -15.40
CA GLU A 129 -6.67 -26.85 -16.56
C GLU A 129 -7.11 -26.12 -17.83
#